data_AF-A0A1Q7VL91-F1
#
_entry.id   AF-A0A1Q7VL91-F1
#
_cell.length_a   1.000
_cell.length_b   1.000
_cell.length_c   1.000
_cell.angle_alpha   90.00
_cell.angle_beta   90.00
_cell.angle_gamma   90.00
#
_symmetry.space_group_name_H-M   'P 1'
#
loop_
_entity.id
_entity.type
_entity.pdbx_description
1 polymer ?
#
loop_
_entity_poly.entity_id
_entity_poly.type
_entity_poly.pdbx_seq_one_letter_code
_entity_poly.pdbx_strand_id
1 'polypeptide(L)' 'MHPAVLGALVGLGVGVFLVATEYLLLLSGAKERAKRLHRAAELDETERRRVAAVLRFSFILPPGFAALFWLVGG' A
#
# COMPACT_ATOMS: atom_id res chain seq x y z
N MET A 1 13.15 -16.34 18.26
CA MET A 1 13.21 -15.84 16.86
C MET A 1 14.14 -14.64 16.81
N HIS A 2 14.93 -14.48 15.73
CA HIS A 2 15.84 -13.33 15.60
C HIS A 2 15.04 -12.02 15.47
N PRO A 3 15.41 -10.93 16.17
CA PRO A 3 14.63 -9.68 16.19
C PRO A 3 14.43 -9.07 14.79
N ALA A 4 15.40 -9.24 13.89
CA ALA A 4 15.25 -8.80 12.50
C ALA A 4 14.12 -9.54 11.75
N VAL A 5 13.93 -10.84 12.00
CA VAL A 5 12.86 -11.64 11.38
C VAL A 5 11.51 -11.21 11.92
N LEU A 6 11.41 -10.92 13.22
CA LEU A 6 10.20 -10.39 13.82
C LEU A 6 9.84 -9.02 13.22
N GLY A 7 10.80 -8.11 13.11
CA GLY A 7 10.60 -6.80 12.49
C GLY A 7 10.15 -6.89 11.03
N ALA A 8 10.73 -7.80 10.25
CA ALA A 8 10.34 -8.03 8.85
C ALA A 8 8.89 -8.52 8.74
N LEU A 9 8.47 -9.47 9.59
CA LEU A 9 7.10 -9.99 9.59
C LEU A 9 6.07 -8.93 10.01
N VAL A 10 6.38 -8.14 11.04
CA VAL A 10 5.52 -7.04 11.49
C VAL A 10 5.41 -5.98 10.40
N GLY A 11 6.52 -5.59 9.78
CA GLY A 11 6.53 -4.63 8.67
C GLY A 11 5.72 -5.13 7.48
N LEU A 12 5.85 -6.40 7.11
CA LEU A 12 5.05 -7.02 6.05
C LEU A 12 3.56 -7.00 6.41
N GLY A 13 3.18 -7.38 7.63
CA GLY A 13 1.80 -7.37 8.09
C GLY A 13 1.17 -5.97 8.03
N VAL A 14 1.88 -4.96 8.52
CA VAL A 14 1.44 -3.56 8.47
C VAL A 14 1.34 -3.06 7.03
N GLY A 15 2.31 -3.40 6.17
CA GLY A 15 2.30 -3.01 4.76
C GLY A 15 1.11 -3.60 4.00
N VAL A 16 0.82 -4.89 4.20
CA VAL A 16 -0.35 -5.56 3.62
C VAL A 16 -1.64 -4.92 4.11
N PHE A 17 -1.74 -4.66 5.42
CA PHE A 17 -2.92 -4.02 6.01
C PHE A 17 -3.20 -2.65 5.38
N LEU A 18 -2.19 -1.78 5.28
CA LEU A 18 -2.33 -0.46 4.69
C LEU A 18 -2.81 -0.51 3.23
N VAL A 19 -2.22 -1.39 2.42
CA VAL A 19 -2.59 -1.54 1.00
C VAL A 19 -4.01 -2.07 0.85
N ALA A 20 -4.39 -3.06 1.68
CA ALA A 20 -5.73 -3.62 1.68
C ALA A 20 -6.78 -2.58 2.10
N THR A 21 -6.54 -1.83 3.18
CA THR A 21 -7.45 -0.79 3.65
C THR A 21 -7.62 0.32 2.61
N GLU A 22 -6.53 0.78 1.99
CA GLU A 22 -6.60 1.78 0.92
C GLU A 22 -7.44 1.28 -0.26
N TYR A 23 -7.23 0.04 -0.70
CA TYR A 23 -8.02 -0.56 -1.77
C TYR A 23 -9.51 -0.62 -1.43
N LEU A 24 -9.86 -1.03 -0.22
CA LEU A 24 -11.25 -1.12 0.24
C LEU A 24 -11.93 0.26 0.31
N LEU A 25 -11.22 1.28 0.75
CA LEU A 25 -11.71 2.67 0.79
C LEU A 25 -11.97 3.23 -0.61
N LEU A 26 -11.09 2.94 -1.57
CA LEU A 26 -11.31 3.37 -2.95
C LEU A 26 -12.46 2.59 -3.61
N LEU A 27 -12.57 1.30 -3.31
CA LEU A 27 -13.66 0.46 -3.81
C LEU A 27 -15.02 0.92 -3.27
N SER A 28 -15.11 1.39 -2.03
CA SER A 28 -16.38 1.93 -1.49
C SER A 28 -16.80 3.20 -2.25
N GLY A 29 -15.87 4.12 -2.51
CA GLY A 29 -16.12 5.31 -3.32
C GLY A 29 -16.53 4.96 -4.76
N ALA A 30 -15.86 3.99 -5.38
CA ALA A 30 -16.23 3.50 -6.72
C ALA A 30 -17.64 2.91 -6.75
N LYS A 31 -18.03 2.14 -5.72
CA LYS A 31 -19.38 1.59 -5.60
C LYS A 31 -20.45 2.68 -5.45
N GLU A 32 -20.17 3.74 -4.70
CA GLU A 32 -21.11 4.87 -4.57
C GLU A 32 -21.30 5.61 -5.90
N ARG A 33 -20.20 5.88 -6.63
CA ARG A 33 -20.27 6.50 -7.96
C ARG A 33 -21.01 5.61 -8.97
N ALA A 34 -20.74 4.30 -8.93
CA ALA A 34 -21.40 3.30 -9.76
C ALA A 34 -22.92 3.28 -9.55
N LYS A 35 -23.37 3.33 -8.29
CA LYS A 35 -24.79 3.44 -7.95
C LYS A 35 -25.43 4.71 -8.52
N ARG A 36 -24.76 5.86 -8.41
CA ARG A 36 -25.27 7.15 -8.92
C ARG A 36 -25.34 7.21 -10.44
N LEU A 37 -24.38 6.56 -11.12
CA LEU A 37 -24.22 6.62 -12.57
C LEU A 37 -24.77 5.38 -13.29
N HIS A 38 -25.41 4.44 -12.56
CA HIS A 38 -25.93 3.17 -13.08
C HIS A 38 -24.92 2.38 -13.92
N ARG A 39 -23.65 2.38 -13.51
CA ARG A 39 -22.54 1.71 -14.21
C ARG A 39 -21.80 0.72 -13.31
N ALA A 40 -20.89 -0.07 -13.87
CA ALA A 40 -20.04 -0.98 -13.10
C ALA A 40 -19.12 -0.21 -12.12
N ALA A 41 -18.85 -0.83 -10.96
CA ALA A 41 -17.93 -0.29 -9.96
C ALA A 41 -16.50 -0.57 -10.38
N GLU A 42 -15.90 0.41 -11.06
CA GLU A 42 -14.51 0.35 -11.49
C GLU A 42 -13.68 1.44 -10.83
N LEU A 43 -12.47 1.08 -10.42
CA LEU A 43 -11.45 2.03 -10.00
C LEU A 43 -10.93 2.79 -11.21
N ASP A 44 -10.91 4.10 -11.11
CA ASP A 44 -10.33 4.94 -12.14
C ASP A 44 -8.78 4.83 -12.17
N GLU A 45 -8.18 5.39 -13.21
CA GLU A 45 -6.73 5.36 -13.40
C GLU A 45 -5.97 6.07 -12.25
N THR A 46 -6.52 7.15 -11.70
CA THR A 46 -5.97 7.88 -10.56
C THR A 46 -6.01 7.05 -9.28
N GLU A 47 -7.12 6.37 -9.02
CA GLU A 47 -7.30 5.47 -7.87
C GLU A 47 -6.35 4.27 -7.96
N ARG A 48 -6.20 3.69 -9.16
CA ARG A 48 -5.21 2.63 -9.41
C ARG A 48 -3.79 3.11 -9.16
N ARG A 49 -3.43 4.30 -9.63
CA ARG A 49 -2.12 4.92 -9.35
C ARG A 49 -1.91 5.19 -7.87
N ARG A 50 -2.95 5.56 -7.13
CA ARG A 50 -2.89 5.77 -5.68
C ARG A 50 -2.61 4.47 -4.94
N VAL A 51 -3.30 3.38 -5.26
CA VAL A 51 -3.00 2.04 -4.69
C VAL A 51 -1.57 1.63 -5.01
N ALA A 52 -1.11 1.85 -6.25
CA ALA A 52 0.26 1.56 -6.64
C ALA A 52 1.28 2.40 -5.86
N ALA A 53 0.98 3.68 -5.59
CA ALA A 53 1.83 4.54 -4.78
C ALA A 53 1.91 4.04 -3.32
N VAL A 54 0.77 3.66 -2.73
CA VAL A 54 0.71 3.10 -1.36
C VAL A 54 1.48 1.78 -1.29
N LEU A 55 1.36 0.91 -2.30
CA LEU A 55 2.11 -0.33 -2.37
C LEU A 55 3.63 -0.08 -2.41
N ARG A 56 4.07 0.86 -3.25
CA ARG A 56 5.49 1.24 -3.32
C ARG A 56 5.97 1.85 -2.00
N PHE A 57 5.17 2.72 -1.38
CA PHE A 57 5.50 3.30 -0.09
C PHE A 57 5.61 2.25 1.01
N SER A 58 4.69 1.27 1.05
CA SER A 58 4.68 0.23 2.09
C SER A 58 5.78 -0.80 1.94
N PHE A 59 6.19 -1.15 0.70
CA PHE A 59 7.10 -2.28 0.47
C PHE A 59 8.45 -1.93 -0.13
N ILE A 60 8.57 -0.81 -0.84
CA ILE A 60 9.82 -0.42 -1.53
C ILE A 60 10.58 0.62 -0.70
N LEU A 61 9.86 1.60 -0.13
CA LEU A 61 10.49 2.67 0.63
C LEU A 61 11.22 2.17 1.88
N PRO A 62 10.68 1.25 2.72
CA PRO A 62 11.36 0.86 3.95
C PRO A 62 12.66 0.08 3.70
N PRO A 63 12.71 -0.93 2.79
CA PRO A 63 13.97 -1.57 2.43
C PRO A 63 14.94 -0.61 1.73
N GLY A 64 14.44 0.25 0.84
CA GLY A 64 15.27 1.25 0.15
C GLY A 64 15.91 2.25 1.10
N PHE A 65 15.16 2.70 2.11
CA PHE A 65 15.66 3.59 3.16
C PHE A 65 16.69 2.89 4.05
N ALA A 66 16.45 1.62 4.42
CA ALA A 66 17.41 0.84 5.18
C ALA A 66 18.74 0.64 4.42
N ALA A 67 18.67 0.37 3.11
CA ALA A 67 19.85 0.25 2.25
C ALA A 67 20.61 1.58 2.12
N LEU A 68 19.91 2.70 1.90
CA LEU A 68 20.50 4.03 1.85
C LEU A 68 21.17 4.42 3.17
N PHE A 69 20.52 4.13 4.30
CA PHE A 69 21.09 4.40 5.62
C PHE A 69 22.42 3.67 5.83
N TRP A 70 22.51 2.41 5.38
CA TRP A 70 23.75 1.63 5.46
C TRP A 70 24.85 2.18 4.54
N LEU A 71 24.50 2.73 3.38
CA LEU A 71 25.47 3.34 2.46
C LEU A 71 25.99 4.71 2.93
N VAL A 72 25.19 5.48 3.67
CA VAL A 72 25.54 6.84 4.12
C VAL A 72 26.23 6.83 5.48
N GLY A 73 25.91 5.88 6.36
CA GLY A 73 26.40 5.84 7.74
C GLY A 73 27.03 4.51 8.17
N GLY A 74 27.33 3.61 7.22
CA GLY A 74 28.08 2.38 7.46
C GLY A 74 29.59 2.60 7.50
#